data_AF-A0A819F1F5-F1
#
_entry.id   AF-A0A819F1F5-F1
#
_cell.length_a   1.000
_cell.length_b   1.000
_cell.length_c   1.000
_cell.angle_alpha   90.00
_cell.angle_beta   90.00
_cell.angle_gamma   90.00
#
_symmetry.space_group_name_H-M   'P 1'
#
loop_
_entity.id
_entity.type
_entity.pdbx_description
1 polymer ?
#
loop_
_entity_poly.entity_id
_entity_poly.type
_entity_poly.pdbx_seq_one_letter_code
_entity_poly.pdbx_strand_id
1 'polypeptide(L)'
;MTDEARAILALNDRGGYTVPTGALYPFQWNWDSAFVAMGFATFDIDRAYQELERLVEGQWNDGMLPHIVFHVPSDTYFPGSEVWNTHHRHDKKPTTSGITQPPVFGMALRYIYEKAFTTGREDVLVRTRLLFDAALRSHRWWMKARDPEKRGLVAILHPWESG
;
A
#
# COMPACT_ATOMS: atom_id res chain seq x y z
N MET A 1 -16.61 -17.24 10.56
CA MET A 1 -15.28 -16.68 10.27
C MET A 1 -15.24 -15.29 10.86
N THR A 2 -14.87 -15.13 12.13
CA THR A 2 -15.00 -13.78 12.73
C THR A 2 -13.92 -13.45 13.75
N ASP A 3 -13.46 -14.38 14.59
CA ASP A 3 -12.48 -14.03 15.63
C ASP A 3 -11.04 -14.44 15.28
N GLU A 4 -10.82 -15.62 14.68
CA GLU A 4 -9.44 -16.01 14.31
C GLU A 4 -8.84 -15.10 13.23
N ALA A 5 -9.63 -14.72 12.22
CA ALA A 5 -9.16 -13.82 11.17
C ALA A 5 -8.77 -12.44 11.71
N ARG A 6 -9.56 -11.90 12.66
CA ARG A 6 -9.26 -10.63 13.34
C ARG A 6 -8.00 -10.77 14.20
N ALA A 7 -7.85 -11.88 14.92
CA ALA A 7 -6.68 -12.14 15.73
C ALA A 7 -5.39 -12.21 14.88
N ILE A 8 -5.45 -12.82 13.69
CA ILE A 8 -4.31 -12.87 12.76
C ILE A 8 -3.94 -11.46 12.27
N LEU A 9 -4.92 -10.64 11.87
CA LEU A 9 -4.66 -9.26 11.45
C LEU A 9 -4.03 -8.43 12.57
N ALA A 10 -4.54 -8.55 13.79
CA ALA A 10 -4.00 -7.87 14.96
C ALA A 10 -2.57 -8.35 15.31
N LEU A 11 -2.32 -9.67 15.24
CA LEU A 11 -1.00 -10.25 15.49
C LEU A 11 0.06 -9.75 14.50
N ASN A 12 -0.35 -9.50 13.25
CA ASN A 12 0.53 -9.03 12.20
C ASN A 12 0.61 -7.50 12.09
N ASP A 13 -0.15 -6.75 12.89
CA ASP A 13 -0.04 -5.29 12.95
C ASP A 13 1.28 -4.85 13.60
N ARG A 14 1.89 -3.79 13.05
CA ARG A 14 3.16 -3.19 13.50
C ARG A 14 3.01 -1.70 13.78
N GLY A 15 1.81 -1.26 14.18
CA GLY A 15 1.55 0.13 14.55
C GLY A 15 1.15 0.97 13.35
N GLY A 16 0.15 0.50 12.60
CA GLY A 16 -0.45 1.22 11.47
C GLY A 16 -0.13 0.62 10.09
N TYR A 17 0.79 -0.34 10.02
CA TYR A 17 0.99 -1.19 8.84
C TYR A 17 1.01 -2.66 9.25
N THR A 18 0.65 -3.56 8.34
CA THR A 18 0.59 -5.00 8.62
C THR A 18 1.62 -5.77 7.79
N VAL A 19 2.25 -6.75 8.42
CA VAL A 19 3.14 -7.69 7.73
C VAL A 19 2.33 -8.86 7.15
N PRO A 20 2.60 -9.34 5.92
CA PRO A 20 1.87 -10.48 5.35
C PRO A 20 2.02 -11.75 6.20
N THR A 21 3.22 -11.98 6.76
CA THR A 21 3.49 -13.05 7.72
C THR A 21 4.51 -12.59 8.75
N GLY A 22 4.36 -13.02 10.00
CA GLY A 22 5.25 -12.61 11.09
C GLY A 22 6.72 -13.02 10.94
N ALA A 23 7.05 -13.99 10.09
CA ALA A 23 8.40 -14.55 9.97
C ALA A 23 9.09 -14.26 8.62
N LEU A 24 8.38 -14.30 7.50
CA LEU A 24 8.99 -14.27 6.16
C LEU A 24 8.98 -12.88 5.51
N TYR A 25 8.01 -12.04 5.88
CA TYR A 25 7.74 -10.77 5.22
C TYR A 25 7.64 -9.64 6.25
N PRO A 26 8.77 -9.08 6.74
CA PRO A 26 8.79 -8.17 7.89
C PRO A 26 8.37 -6.71 7.58
N PHE A 27 7.96 -6.42 6.35
CA PHE A 27 7.63 -5.09 5.85
C PHE A 27 6.16 -4.94 5.42
N GLN A 28 5.81 -3.78 4.87
CA GLN A 28 4.50 -3.54 4.27
C GLN A 28 4.58 -3.78 2.76
N TRP A 29 3.67 -4.59 2.21
CA TRP A 29 3.55 -4.84 0.77
C TRP A 29 2.31 -4.17 0.19
N ASN A 30 2.43 -3.62 -1.01
CA ASN A 30 1.39 -2.76 -1.61
C ASN A 30 0.03 -3.47 -1.75
N TRP A 31 -0.04 -4.54 -2.55
CA TRP A 31 -1.33 -5.19 -2.78
C TRP A 31 -1.83 -5.95 -1.53
N ASP A 32 -0.94 -6.50 -0.70
CA ASP A 32 -1.27 -7.14 0.58
C ASP A 32 -1.96 -6.13 1.51
N SER A 33 -1.40 -4.93 1.65
CA SER A 33 -1.98 -3.84 2.44
C SER A 33 -3.34 -3.41 1.91
N ALA A 34 -3.58 -3.44 0.60
CA ALA A 34 -4.91 -3.17 0.06
C ALA A 34 -5.95 -4.20 0.54
N PHE A 35 -5.60 -5.49 0.53
CA PHE A 35 -6.48 -6.55 1.06
C PHE A 35 -6.63 -6.50 2.58
N VAL A 36 -5.54 -6.25 3.31
CA VAL A 36 -5.55 -6.08 4.77
C VAL A 36 -6.45 -4.90 5.16
N ALA A 37 -6.36 -3.77 4.47
CA ALA A 37 -7.19 -2.61 4.73
C ALA A 37 -8.69 -2.93 4.53
N MET A 38 -9.04 -3.68 3.48
CA MET A 38 -10.41 -4.18 3.30
C MET A 38 -10.85 -5.11 4.44
N GLY A 39 -9.92 -5.94 4.96
CA GLY A 39 -10.17 -6.78 6.14
C GLY A 39 -10.46 -5.95 7.39
N PHE A 40 -9.61 -4.98 7.72
CA PHE A 40 -9.82 -4.06 8.84
C PHE A 40 -11.13 -3.28 8.71
N ALA A 41 -11.50 -2.83 7.51
CA ALA A 41 -12.73 -2.05 7.30
C ALA A 41 -14.03 -2.79 7.71
N THR A 42 -13.96 -4.10 7.98
CA THR A 42 -15.08 -4.89 8.50
C THR A 42 -15.29 -4.76 10.02
N PHE A 43 -14.33 -4.22 10.77
CA PHE A 43 -14.42 -4.07 12.24
C PHE A 43 -13.69 -2.85 12.83
N ASP A 44 -12.75 -2.25 12.10
CA ASP A 44 -11.99 -1.08 12.49
C ASP A 44 -11.66 -0.21 11.25
N ILE A 45 -12.50 0.80 11.01
CA ILE A 45 -12.37 1.71 9.87
C ILE A 45 -11.14 2.61 10.00
N ASP A 46 -10.78 3.01 11.22
CA ASP A 46 -9.62 3.88 11.44
C ASP A 46 -8.33 3.17 11.09
N ARG A 47 -8.20 1.92 11.53
CA ARG A 47 -7.05 1.10 11.20
C ARG A 47 -6.97 0.77 9.71
N ALA A 48 -8.11 0.60 9.05
CA ALA A 48 -8.17 0.40 7.60
C ALA A 48 -7.60 1.59 6.82
N TYR A 49 -7.98 2.82 7.19
CA TYR A 49 -7.38 4.02 6.59
C TYR A 49 -5.89 4.15 6.92
N GLN A 50 -5.49 3.87 8.18
CA GLN A 50 -4.08 3.93 8.57
C GLN A 50 -3.20 3.02 7.71
N GLU A 51 -3.68 1.82 7.34
CA GLU A 51 -2.94 0.90 6.46
C GLU A 51 -2.58 1.57 5.13
N LEU A 52 -3.57 2.20 4.48
CA LEU A 52 -3.36 2.90 3.21
C LEU A 52 -2.54 4.19 3.38
N GLU A 53 -2.72 4.91 4.48
CA GLU A 53 -1.95 6.11 4.83
C GLU A 53 -0.45 5.79 4.97
N ARG A 54 -0.11 4.70 5.67
CA ARG A 54 1.27 4.24 5.82
C ARG A 54 1.87 3.77 4.50
N LEU A 55 1.07 3.19 3.61
CA LEU A 55 1.53 2.76 2.29
C LEU A 55 1.89 3.96 1.39
N VAL A 56 1.09 5.03 1.41
CA VAL A 56 1.34 6.22 0.57
C VAL A 56 2.52 7.07 1.04
N GLU A 57 3.03 6.87 2.25
CA GLU A 57 4.31 7.47 2.68
C GLU A 57 5.48 7.05 1.79
N GLY A 58 5.42 5.83 1.23
CA GLY A 58 6.38 5.31 0.27
C GLY A 58 6.15 5.75 -1.17
N GLN A 59 5.11 6.54 -1.47
CA GLN A 59 4.81 6.94 -2.84
C GLN A 59 5.90 7.86 -3.39
N TRP A 60 6.48 7.48 -4.54
CA TRP A 60 7.54 8.26 -5.19
C TRP A 60 7.03 9.59 -5.70
N ASN A 61 7.95 10.54 -5.94
CA ASN A 61 7.62 11.88 -6.42
C ASN A 61 6.87 11.85 -7.78
N ASP A 62 7.19 10.90 -8.65
CA ASP A 62 6.56 10.72 -9.96
C ASP A 62 5.20 9.99 -9.92
N GLY A 63 4.80 9.49 -8.74
CA GLY A 63 3.51 8.84 -8.50
C GLY A 63 3.58 7.34 -8.30
N MET A 64 4.72 6.68 -8.53
CA MET A 64 4.84 5.23 -8.32
C MET A 64 4.50 4.84 -6.88
N LEU A 65 3.62 3.86 -6.71
CA LEU A 65 3.50 3.14 -5.45
C LEU A 65 4.41 1.90 -5.51
N PRO A 66 5.48 1.84 -4.69
CA PRO A 66 6.41 0.72 -4.69
C PRO A 66 5.75 -0.52 -4.09
N HIS A 67 6.25 -1.71 -4.43
CA HIS A 67 5.69 -2.94 -3.89
C HIS A 67 6.05 -3.20 -2.42
N ILE A 68 7.13 -2.61 -1.89
CA ILE A 68 7.54 -2.72 -0.48
C ILE A 68 7.83 -1.34 0.10
N VAL A 69 7.39 -1.16 1.35
CA VAL A 69 7.74 -0.03 2.21
C VAL A 69 8.51 -0.53 3.45
N PHE A 70 9.79 -0.13 3.56
CA PHE A 70 10.72 -0.58 4.61
C PHE A 70 10.63 0.31 5.87
N HIS A 71 9.55 0.15 6.65
CA HIS A 71 9.26 0.97 7.83
C HIS A 71 10.32 0.88 8.95
N VAL A 72 10.91 -0.30 9.12
CA VAL A 72 11.96 -0.59 10.10
C VAL A 72 13.09 -1.34 9.41
N PRO A 73 14.35 -1.22 9.87
CA PRO A 73 15.42 -2.10 9.40
C PRO A 73 15.08 -3.56 9.70
N SER A 74 15.41 -4.48 8.79
CA SER A 74 15.37 -5.92 9.06
C SER A 74 16.40 -6.65 8.20
N ASP A 75 17.10 -7.60 8.84
CA ASP A 75 18.08 -8.47 8.19
C ASP A 75 17.47 -9.81 7.74
N THR A 76 16.18 -10.04 8.01
CA THR A 76 15.50 -11.33 7.75
C THR A 76 14.89 -11.42 6.35
N TYR A 77 14.92 -10.34 5.56
CA TYR A 77 14.38 -10.30 4.20
C TYR A 77 15.42 -9.78 3.21
N PHE A 78 15.55 -10.48 2.09
CA PHE A 78 16.43 -10.11 0.99
C PHE A 78 15.66 -10.16 -0.33
N PRO A 79 15.79 -9.16 -1.22
CA PRO A 79 16.64 -7.97 -1.12
C PRO A 79 16.05 -6.85 -0.22
N GLY A 80 16.87 -6.35 0.71
CA GLY A 80 16.51 -5.24 1.61
C GLY A 80 16.76 -3.84 1.01
N SER A 81 16.49 -2.78 1.79
CA SER A 81 16.54 -1.37 1.33
C SER A 81 17.88 -0.98 0.70
N GLU A 82 18.99 -1.45 1.25
CA GLU A 82 20.35 -1.14 0.76
C GLU A 82 20.62 -1.74 -0.63
N VAL A 83 20.04 -2.90 -0.93
CA VAL A 83 20.17 -3.54 -2.24
C VAL A 83 19.33 -2.80 -3.28
N TRP A 84 18.12 -2.37 -2.89
CA TRP A 84 17.25 -1.57 -3.77
C TRP A 84 17.80 -0.17 -4.04
N ASN A 85 18.45 0.45 -3.05
CA ASN A 85 19.15 1.73 -3.15
C ASN A 85 18.30 2.87 -3.79
N THR A 86 17.05 3.01 -3.36
CA THR A 86 16.04 3.92 -3.95
C THR A 86 15.87 5.25 -3.19
N HIS A 87 16.73 5.54 -2.21
CA HIS A 87 16.62 6.71 -1.33
C HIS A 87 16.56 8.07 -2.06
N HIS A 88 16.97 8.11 -3.33
CA HIS A 88 16.95 9.30 -4.20
C HIS A 88 15.61 9.53 -4.93
N ARG A 89 14.62 8.64 -4.75
CA ARG A 89 13.36 8.67 -5.52
C ARG A 89 12.22 9.43 -4.84
N HIS A 90 12.35 9.65 -3.54
CA HIS A 90 11.50 10.54 -2.76
C HIS A 90 12.26 11.02 -1.52
N ASP A 91 12.00 12.24 -1.08
CA ASP A 91 12.75 12.87 0.02
C ASP A 91 12.28 12.43 1.42
N LYS A 92 11.44 11.40 1.49
CA LYS A 92 10.80 10.96 2.73
C LYS A 92 11.36 9.62 3.20
N LYS A 93 11.36 9.41 4.51
CA LYS A 93 11.36 8.05 5.07
C LYS A 93 9.91 7.57 5.16
N PRO A 94 9.65 6.26 5.11
CA PRO A 94 10.59 5.13 4.99
C PRO A 94 11.14 4.91 3.57
N THR A 95 12.28 4.19 3.43
CA THR A 95 12.79 3.77 2.11
C THR A 95 11.93 2.68 1.50
N THR A 96 12.01 2.48 0.19
CA THR A 96 11.10 1.59 -0.54
C THR A 96 11.83 0.69 -1.53
N SER A 97 11.17 -0.32 -2.08
CA SER A 97 11.71 -1.06 -3.23
C SER A 97 11.64 -0.23 -4.53
N GLY A 98 12.26 -0.75 -5.60
CA GLY A 98 12.40 -0.04 -6.89
C GLY A 98 11.37 -0.41 -7.96
N ILE A 99 10.43 -1.29 -7.66
CA ILE A 99 9.42 -1.80 -8.59
C ILE A 99 8.02 -1.72 -7.96
N THR A 100 6.97 -1.82 -8.76
CA THR A 100 5.57 -1.66 -8.33
C THR A 100 4.83 -3.00 -8.18
N GLN A 101 3.53 -2.97 -7.91
CA GLN A 101 2.63 -4.11 -7.77
C GLN A 101 1.24 -3.76 -8.30
N PRO A 102 0.35 -4.75 -8.52
CA PRO A 102 -0.97 -4.51 -9.12
C PRO A 102 -1.76 -3.40 -8.41
N PRO A 103 -2.47 -2.51 -9.15
CA PRO A 103 -3.07 -1.29 -8.60
C PRO A 103 -4.38 -1.53 -7.84
N VAL A 104 -4.36 -2.37 -6.81
CA VAL A 104 -5.54 -2.72 -5.98
C VAL A 104 -5.92 -1.60 -5.00
N PHE A 105 -5.00 -0.67 -4.72
CA PHE A 105 -5.18 0.43 -3.77
C PHE A 105 -6.50 1.22 -3.96
N GLY A 106 -6.85 1.58 -5.19
CA GLY A 106 -8.07 2.36 -5.47
C GLY A 106 -9.35 1.59 -5.14
N MET A 107 -9.36 0.27 -5.34
CA MET A 107 -10.48 -0.60 -4.98
C MET A 107 -10.62 -0.71 -3.46
N ALA A 108 -9.51 -0.88 -2.75
CA ALA A 108 -9.50 -0.89 -1.29
C ALA A 108 -9.98 0.43 -0.71
N LEU A 109 -9.50 1.58 -1.22
CA LEU A 109 -9.94 2.90 -0.77
C LEU A 109 -11.45 3.08 -0.96
N ARG A 110 -11.99 2.68 -2.12
CA ARG A 110 -13.44 2.73 -2.37
C ARG A 110 -14.20 1.89 -1.34
N TYR A 111 -13.77 0.65 -1.10
CA TYR A 111 -14.41 -0.24 -0.13
C TYR A 111 -14.43 0.36 1.28
N ILE A 112 -13.29 0.91 1.73
CA ILE A 112 -13.17 1.57 3.04
C ILE A 112 -14.09 2.78 3.10
N TYR A 113 -14.11 3.62 2.05
CA TYR A 113 -14.97 4.79 1.99
C TYR A 113 -16.45 4.42 2.08
N GLU A 114 -16.91 3.41 1.34
CA GLU A 114 -18.30 2.95 1.37
C GLU A 114 -18.72 2.48 2.78
N LYS A 115 -17.82 1.81 3.51
CA LYS A 115 -18.05 1.43 4.92
C LYS A 115 -18.02 2.65 5.84
N ALA A 116 -17.02 3.50 5.70
CA ALA A 116 -16.81 4.67 6.53
C ALA A 116 -17.93 5.70 6.37
N PHE A 117 -18.47 5.88 5.17
CA PHE A 117 -19.55 6.82 4.90
C PHE A 117 -20.80 6.55 5.75
N THR A 118 -21.11 5.28 6.01
CA THR A 118 -22.24 4.88 6.86
C THR A 118 -22.09 5.25 8.34
N THR A 119 -20.88 5.60 8.79
CA THR A 119 -20.62 6.00 10.18
C THR A 119 -20.94 7.46 10.47
N GLY A 120 -21.13 8.29 9.43
CA GLY A 120 -21.40 9.72 9.56
C GLY A 120 -20.23 10.56 10.09
N ARG A 121 -19.01 10.02 10.14
CA ARG A 121 -17.85 10.78 10.63
C ARG A 121 -17.33 11.79 9.62
N GLU A 122 -16.97 12.98 10.11
CA GLU A 122 -16.52 14.12 9.29
C GLU A 122 -15.09 13.94 8.74
N ASP A 123 -14.22 13.19 9.44
CA ASP A 123 -12.83 12.96 9.05
C ASP A 123 -12.69 12.14 7.76
N VAL A 124 -13.70 11.33 7.45
CA VAL A 124 -13.73 10.37 6.34
C VAL A 124 -13.48 11.04 5.00
N LEU A 125 -14.11 12.19 4.74
CA LEU A 125 -13.96 12.89 3.46
C LEU A 125 -12.54 13.43 3.27
N VAL A 126 -11.93 13.94 4.34
CA VAL A 126 -10.57 14.49 4.30
C VAL A 126 -9.55 13.40 4.03
N ARG A 127 -9.61 12.29 4.79
CA ARG A 127 -8.71 11.14 4.62
C ARG A 127 -8.87 10.50 3.25
N THR A 128 -10.13 10.29 2.81
CA THR A 128 -10.42 9.73 1.48
C THR A 128 -9.88 10.60 0.37
N ARG A 129 -10.00 11.93 0.47
CA ARG A 129 -9.49 12.85 -0.55
C ARG A 129 -7.97 12.76 -0.71
N LEU A 130 -7.23 12.75 0.40
CA LEU A 130 -5.77 12.63 0.36
C LEU A 130 -5.32 11.30 -0.28
N LEU A 131 -5.98 10.20 0.07
CA LEU A 131 -5.68 8.89 -0.51
C LEU A 131 -6.15 8.78 -1.97
N PHE A 132 -7.25 9.45 -2.33
CA PHE A 132 -7.70 9.52 -3.71
C PHE A 132 -6.67 10.25 -4.59
N ASP A 133 -6.11 11.36 -4.11
CA ASP A 133 -5.06 12.08 -4.82
C ASP A 133 -3.82 11.20 -5.01
N ALA A 134 -3.45 10.41 -3.99
CA ALA A 134 -2.37 9.41 -4.10
C ALA A 134 -2.70 8.31 -5.13
N ALA A 135 -3.92 7.76 -5.11
CA ALA A 135 -4.37 6.76 -6.07
C ALA A 135 -4.34 7.30 -7.51
N LEU A 136 -4.79 8.54 -7.71
CA LEU A 136 -4.80 9.20 -9.01
C LEU A 136 -3.38 9.40 -9.55
N ARG A 137 -2.44 9.81 -8.68
CA ARG A 137 -1.01 9.90 -9.05
C ARG A 137 -0.44 8.55 -9.46
N SER A 138 -0.78 7.47 -8.76
CA SER A 138 -0.36 6.11 -9.12
C SER A 138 -0.90 5.67 -10.47
N HIS A 139 -2.19 5.89 -10.75
CA HIS A 139 -2.77 5.56 -12.06
C HIS A 139 -2.15 6.38 -13.20
N ARG A 140 -1.90 7.68 -12.97
CA ARG A 140 -1.18 8.52 -13.95
C ARG A 140 0.24 8.03 -14.18
N TRP A 141 0.92 7.56 -13.15
CA TRP A 141 2.24 6.96 -13.27
C TRP A 141 2.18 5.66 -14.10
N TRP A 142 1.22 4.76 -13.86
CA TRP A 142 1.04 3.55 -14.66
C TRP A 142 0.88 3.87 -16.15
N MET A 143 0.00 4.80 -16.49
CA MET A 143 -0.21 5.24 -17.88
C MET A 143 1.06 5.84 -18.49
N LYS A 144 1.77 6.71 -17.75
CA LYS A 144 2.95 7.40 -18.28
C LYS A 144 4.17 6.48 -18.40
N ALA A 145 4.43 5.68 -17.38
CA ALA A 145 5.66 4.91 -17.23
C ALA A 145 5.56 3.51 -17.85
N ARG A 146 4.36 2.90 -17.85
CA ARG A 146 4.16 1.50 -18.25
C ARG A 146 3.27 1.32 -19.48
N ASP A 147 2.60 2.37 -19.94
CA ASP A 147 1.91 2.42 -21.23
C ASP A 147 2.21 3.72 -22.02
N PRO A 148 3.49 4.03 -22.29
CA PRO A 148 3.88 5.29 -22.93
C PRO A 148 3.29 5.44 -24.35
N GLU A 149 2.97 4.31 -24.99
CA GLU A 149 2.38 4.27 -26.33
C GLU A 149 0.84 4.23 -26.35
N LYS A 150 0.19 4.27 -25.17
CA LYS A 150 -1.28 4.30 -25.01
C LYS A 150 -1.97 3.10 -25.68
N ARG A 151 -1.41 1.92 -25.51
CA ARG A 151 -1.94 0.64 -26.04
C ARG A 151 -3.06 0.07 -25.16
N GLY A 152 -3.32 0.64 -23.99
CA GLY A 152 -4.32 0.15 -23.03
C GLY A 152 -3.83 -1.06 -22.22
N LEU A 153 -2.52 -1.33 -22.25
CA LEU A 153 -1.86 -2.43 -21.54
C LEU A 153 -0.65 -1.88 -20.81
N VAL A 154 -0.45 -2.30 -19.56
CA VAL A 154 0.71 -1.89 -18.76
C VAL A 154 1.82 -2.92 -18.84
N ALA A 155 3.05 -2.48 -19.05
CA ALA A 155 4.24 -3.32 -18.99
C ALA A 155 4.70 -3.56 -17.54
N ILE A 156 5.13 -4.79 -17.27
CA ILE A 156 5.94 -5.14 -16.10
C ILE A 156 7.39 -5.33 -16.52
N LEU A 157 8.32 -4.89 -15.66
CA LEU A 157 9.76 -4.93 -15.87
C LEU A 157 10.45 -5.96 -14.98
N HIS A 158 9.72 -6.51 -14.00
CA HIS A 158 10.20 -7.57 -13.12
C HIS A 158 9.06 -8.55 -12.80
N PRO A 159 9.32 -9.87 -12.71
CA PRO A 159 8.27 -10.86 -12.39
C PRO A 159 7.49 -10.55 -11.12
N TRP A 160 8.15 -10.05 -10.07
CA TRP A 160 7.50 -9.66 -8.81
C TRP A 160 6.41 -8.57 -8.95
N GLU A 161 6.36 -7.84 -10.06
CA GLU A 161 5.33 -6.83 -10.27
C GLU A 161 3.96 -7.43 -10.62
N SER A 162 3.88 -8.71 -10.98
CA SER A 162 2.61 -9.40 -11.20
C SER A 162 1.91 -9.83 -9.90
N GLY A 163 2.61 -9.78 -8.76
CA GLY A 163 2.24 -10.51 -7.54
C GLY A 163 2.82 -11.92 -7.53
#